data_AF-A0A4Q3CG35-F1
#
_entry.id   AF-A0A4Q3CG35-F1
#
_cell.length_a   1.000
_cell.length_b   1.000
_cell.length_c   1.000
_cell.angle_alpha   90.00
_cell.angle_beta   90.00
_cell.angle_gamma   90.00
#
_symmetry.space_group_name_H-M   'P 1'
#
loop_
_entity.id
_entity.type
_entity.pdbx_description
1 polymer ?
#
loop_
_entity_poly.entity_id
_entity_poly.type
_entity_poly.pdbx_seq_one_letter_code
_entity_poly.pdbx_strand_id
1 'polypeptide(L)' 'MIKNFAEQLQQLKDKHEQLLNKPNVKANQSNGIYHRYQNPVLTAAHAPL' A
#
# COMPACT_ATOMS: atom_id res chain seq x y z
N MET A 1 -10.54 2.67 -29.73
CA MET A 1 -10.74 3.69 -28.68
C MET A 1 -9.53 3.63 -27.76
N ILE A 2 -8.67 4.65 -27.80
CA ILE A 2 -7.59 4.82 -26.84
C ILE A 2 -8.30 5.08 -25.50
N LYS A 3 -8.38 4.08 -24.61
CA LYS A 3 -8.56 4.39 -23.18
C LYS A 3 -7.43 5.35 -22.85
N ASN A 4 -7.80 6.58 -22.53
CA ASN A 4 -6.90 7.73 -22.58
C ASN A 4 -5.72 7.43 -21.64
N PHE A 5 -4.48 7.56 -22.12
CA PHE A 5 -3.27 7.35 -21.31
C PHE A 5 -3.36 8.06 -19.94
N ALA A 6 -4.00 9.23 -19.92
CA ALA A 6 -4.27 9.98 -18.70
C ALA A 6 -5.13 9.20 -17.68
N GLU A 7 -6.17 8.48 -18.13
CA GLU A 7 -7.02 7.65 -17.25
C GLU A 7 -6.24 6.51 -16.64
N GLN A 8 -5.37 5.85 -17.41
CA GLN A 8 -4.52 4.76 -16.91
C GLN A 8 -3.49 5.27 -15.91
N LEU A 9 -2.87 6.42 -16.20
CA LEU A 9 -1.93 7.07 -15.29
C LEU A 9 -2.62 7.47 -13.98
N GLN A 10 -3.84 8.01 -14.06
CA GLN A 10 -4.60 8.37 -12.87
C GLN A 10 -4.91 7.14 -12.01
N GLN A 11 -5.40 6.06 -12.63
CA GLN A 11 -5.65 4.80 -11.91
C GLN A 11 -4.40 4.21 -11.24
N LEU A 12 -3.23 4.35 -11.88
CA LEU A 12 -1.96 3.91 -11.30
C LEU A 12 -1.60 4.73 -10.05
N LYS A 13 -1.72 6.06 -10.14
CA LYS A 13 -1.49 6.97 -9.01
C LYS A 13 -2.45 6.73 -7.86
N ASP A 14 -3.74 6.59 -8.14
CA ASP A 14 -4.75 6.35 -7.11
C ASP A 14 -4.48 5.06 -6.33
N LYS A 15 -4.08 3.99 -7.02
CA LYS A 15 -3.70 2.72 -6.37
C LYS A 15 -2.44 2.85 -5.53
N HIS A 16 -1.45 3.62 -5.99
CA HIS A 16 -0.22 3.87 -5.23
C HIS A 16 -0.53 4.67 -3.96
N GLU A 17 -1.33 5.73 -4.05
CA GLU A 17 -1.78 6.50 -2.88
C GLU A 17 -2.60 5.64 -1.90
N GLN A 18 -3.46 4.75 -2.40
CA GLN A 18 -4.18 3.80 -1.55
C GLN A 18 -3.24 2.83 -0.83
N LEU A 19 -2.16 2.39 -1.49
CA LEU A 19 -1.14 1.54 -0.86
C LEU A 19 -0.41 2.30 0.25
N LEU A 20 0.07 3.52 -0.03
CA LEU A 20 0.83 4.33 0.93
C LEU A 20 0.00 4.69 2.17
N ASN A 21 -1.29 4.99 1.99
CA ASN A 21 -2.19 5.40 3.07
C ASN A 21 -2.90 4.23 3.76
N LYS A 22 -2.60 2.97 3.38
CA LYS A 22 -3.27 1.79 3.95
C LYS A 22 -2.92 1.66 5.44
N PRO A 23 -3.91 1.72 6.36
CA PRO A 23 -3.65 1.53 7.77
C PRO A 23 -3.16 0.11 8.04
N ASN A 24 -2.11 0.00 8.85
CA ASN A 24 -1.55 -1.29 9.20
C ASN A 24 -2.11 -1.78 10.53
N VAL A 25 -2.85 -2.87 10.49
CA VAL A 25 -3.51 -3.44 11.68
C VAL A 25 -2.53 -4.28 12.47
N LYS A 26 -2.57 -4.12 13.79
CA LYS A 26 -1.81 -4.93 14.74
C LYS A 26 -2.20 -6.40 14.60
N ALA A 27 -1.22 -7.29 14.60
CA ALA A 27 -1.46 -8.73 14.59
C ALA A 27 -2.01 -9.20 15.94
N ASN A 28 -2.93 -10.16 15.92
CA ASN A 28 -3.60 -10.66 17.13
C ASN A 28 -2.65 -11.40 18.07
N GLN A 29 -1.59 -12.02 17.52
CA GLN A 29 -0.62 -12.78 18.31
C GLN A 29 0.53 -11.88 18.79
N SER A 30 0.88 -12.02 20.06
CA SER A 30 2.04 -11.36 20.68
C SER A 30 2.70 -12.32 21.67
N ASN A 31 4.01 -12.14 21.86
CA ASN A 31 4.79 -12.82 22.89
C ASN A 31 4.88 -12.01 24.21
N GLY A 32 4.17 -10.89 24.33
CA GLY A 32 4.19 -10.02 25.50
C GLY A 32 5.31 -8.96 25.51
N ILE A 33 6.23 -8.96 24.54
CA ILE A 33 7.35 -8.01 24.46
C ILE A 33 7.13 -7.00 23.34
N TYR A 34 6.68 -7.49 22.18
CA TYR A 34 6.41 -6.65 21.02
C TYR A 34 5.16 -7.11 20.29
N HIS A 35 4.72 -6.25 19.37
CA HIS A 35 3.58 -6.51 18.52
C HIS A 35 4.00 -6.50 17.06
N ARG A 36 3.58 -7.53 16.33
CA ARG A 36 3.68 -7.56 14.87
C ARG A 36 2.49 -6.84 14.27
N TYR A 37 2.62 -6.46 13.01
CA TYR A 37 1.57 -5.86 12.22
C TYR A 37 1.36 -6.68 10.95
N GLN A 38 0.15 -6.62 10.39
CA GLN A 38 -0.27 -7.53 9.32
C GLN A 38 0.45 -7.27 7.99
N ASN A 39 0.71 -6.00 7.66
CA ASN A 39 1.35 -5.60 6.41
C ASN A 39 2.82 -5.21 6.65
N PRO A 40 3.71 -5.39 5.66
CA PRO A 40 5.04 -4.79 5.70
C PRO A 40 4.96 -3.26 5.66
N VAL A 41 5.92 -2.59 6.28
CA VAL A 41 5.99 -1.11 6.27
C VAL A 41 6.48 -0.55 4.94
N LEU A 42 7.24 -1.33 4.17
CA LEU A 42 7.74 -0.96 2.85
C LEU A 42 7.92 -2.20 1.99
N THR A 43 7.65 -2.07 0.70
CA THR A 43 7.94 -3.05 -0.35
C THR A 43 8.44 -2.32 -1.59
N ALA A 44 8.94 -3.03 -2.60
CA ALA A 44 9.33 -2.40 -3.86
C ALA A 44 8.19 -1.58 -4.52
N ALA A 45 6.93 -1.96 -4.30
CA ALA A 45 5.77 -1.24 -4.82
C ALA A 45 5.51 0.12 -4.15
N HIS A 46 6.21 0.44 -3.06
CA HIS A 46 6.16 1.76 -2.41
C HIS A 46 7.16 2.75 -3.02
N ALA A 47 7.99 2.34 -3.99
CA ALA A 47 8.84 3.27 -4.72
C ALA A 47 7.99 4.29 -5.50
N PRO A 48 8.41 5.57 -5.57
CA PRO A 48 7.69 6.59 -6.34
C PRO A 48 7.48 6.20 -7.82
N LEU A 49 6.34 6.60 -8.37
CA LEU A 49 5.93 6.35 -9.76
C LEU A 49 6.68 7.20 -10.79
#